data_AF-K2EWZ1-F1
#
_entry.id   AF-K2EWZ1-F1
#
_cell.length_a   1.000
_cell.length_b   1.000
_cell.length_c   1.000
_cell.angle_alpha   90.00
_cell.angle_beta   90.00
_cell.angle_gamma   90.00
#
_symmetry.space_group_name_H-M   'P 1'
#
loop_
_entity.id
_entity.type
_entity.pdbx_description
1 polymer ?
#
loop_
_entity_poly.entity_id
_entity_poly.type
_entity_poly.pdbx_seq_one_letter_code
_entity_poly.pdbx_strand_id
1 'polypeptide(L)'
;MDNPFTITPSQESYNFTKPLGNVVLQTKINIFAIILAVIITALITGACIYWWHQTVIADIKEQVLKENTNELQLEINRLKKQISALQINYSNESINENYISALQTANLFLTASVKGDKEIGYNYLSQHLKNSSSKENLKQSIIGLMNLHFKAFEISSGQYLDDNSYQFKLILYDNSDDTFKTEFDMLRVVKSEDGKWHIDSLPKKMTTLL
;
A
#
# COMPACT_ATOMS: atom_id res chain seq x y z
N MET A 1 97.45 -28.32 -88.46
CA MET A 1 96.81 -27.90 -89.72
C MET A 1 95.54 -27.16 -89.36
N ASP A 2 95.50 -25.91 -89.79
CA ASP A 2 94.46 -24.90 -89.57
C ASP A 2 93.08 -25.33 -90.11
N ASN A 3 91.98 -24.97 -89.44
CA ASN A 3 91.13 -23.83 -89.81
C ASN A 3 89.84 -23.73 -88.92
N PRO A 4 89.16 -22.56 -88.91
CA PRO A 4 88.28 -22.02 -87.85
C PRO A 4 86.78 -22.22 -88.18
N PHE A 5 85.89 -21.39 -87.60
CA PHE A 5 84.41 -21.21 -87.80
C PHE A 5 83.59 -21.64 -86.56
N THR A 6 82.59 -20.93 -86.03
CA THR A 6 82.00 -19.57 -86.19
C THR A 6 81.06 -19.38 -84.99
N ILE A 7 80.92 -18.15 -84.49
CA ILE A 7 79.90 -17.79 -83.50
C ILE A 7 78.66 -17.29 -84.26
N THR A 8 77.51 -17.93 -84.07
CA THR A 8 76.19 -17.43 -84.50
C THR A 8 75.40 -16.96 -83.28
N PRO A 9 74.84 -15.74 -83.27
CA PRO A 9 73.97 -15.28 -82.20
C PRO A 9 72.55 -15.81 -82.42
N SER A 10 72.01 -16.56 -81.46
CA SER A 10 70.59 -16.95 -81.46
C SER A 10 69.73 -15.72 -81.14
N GLN A 11 69.04 -15.18 -82.14
CA GLN A 11 67.96 -14.22 -81.91
C GLN A 11 66.73 -14.94 -81.36
N GLU A 12 66.44 -14.75 -80.08
CA GLU A 12 65.13 -15.04 -79.51
C GLU A 12 64.16 -13.93 -79.91
N SER A 13 63.31 -14.19 -80.91
CA SER A 13 62.18 -13.35 -81.25
C SER A 13 61.05 -13.57 -80.22
N TYR A 14 61.01 -12.70 -79.21
CA TYR A 14 59.88 -12.63 -78.28
C TYR A 14 58.63 -12.10 -79.03
N ASN A 15 57.78 -13.03 -79.47
CA ASN A 15 56.43 -12.73 -79.93
C ASN A 15 55.56 -12.25 -78.76
N PHE A 16 55.57 -10.95 -78.50
CA PHE A 16 54.72 -10.33 -77.49
C PHE A 16 53.51 -9.66 -78.14
N THR A 17 52.53 -10.46 -78.53
CA THR A 17 51.17 -10.00 -78.84
C THR A 17 50.16 -10.89 -78.12
N LYS A 18 50.08 -10.77 -76.79
CA LYS A 18 48.86 -11.19 -76.09
C LYS A 18 47.72 -10.28 -76.59
N PRO A 19 46.59 -10.84 -77.06
CA PRO A 19 45.51 -10.04 -77.61
C PRO A 19 44.92 -9.15 -76.51
N LEU A 20 45.02 -7.84 -76.72
CA LEU A 20 44.57 -6.78 -75.80
C LEU A 20 43.12 -6.98 -75.33
N GLY A 21 42.29 -7.66 -76.13
CA GLY A 21 40.89 -8.00 -75.80
C GLY A 21 40.71 -8.93 -74.59
N ASN A 22 41.61 -9.90 -74.37
CA ASN A 22 41.47 -10.83 -73.24
C ASN A 22 41.78 -10.17 -71.89
N VAL A 23 42.68 -9.19 -71.87
CA VAL A 23 43.05 -8.47 -70.64
C VAL A 23 41.90 -7.57 -70.18
N VAL A 24 41.22 -6.90 -71.10
CA VAL A 24 40.06 -6.05 -70.79
C VAL A 24 38.87 -6.87 -70.28
N LEU A 25 38.60 -8.03 -70.90
CA LEU A 25 37.54 -8.92 -70.45
C LEU A 25 37.81 -9.48 -69.04
N GLN A 26 39.03 -9.93 -68.77
CA GLN A 26 39.44 -10.41 -67.45
C GLN A 26 39.32 -9.32 -66.37
N THR A 27 39.66 -8.08 -66.72
CA THR A 27 39.57 -6.94 -65.79
C THR A 27 38.12 -6.65 -65.42
N LYS A 28 37.20 -6.69 -66.39
CA LYS A 28 35.76 -6.51 -66.13
C LYS A 28 35.18 -7.61 -65.24
N ILE A 29 35.58 -8.87 -65.47
CA ILE A 29 35.16 -10.02 -64.64
C ILE A 29 35.66 -9.84 -63.19
N ASN A 30 36.91 -9.46 -63.01
CA ASN A 30 37.49 -9.24 -61.68
C ASN A 30 36.78 -8.10 -60.93
N ILE A 31 36.48 -6.98 -61.61
CA ILE A 31 35.75 -5.86 -61.01
C ILE A 31 34.35 -6.30 -60.57
N PHE A 32 33.63 -7.04 -61.42
CA PHE A 32 32.30 -7.56 -61.08
C PHE A 32 32.34 -8.51 -59.88
N ALA A 33 33.34 -9.39 -59.82
CA ALA A 33 33.52 -10.30 -58.69
C ALA A 33 33.79 -9.55 -57.38
N ILE A 34 34.59 -8.48 -57.41
CA ILE A 34 34.84 -7.63 -56.23
C ILE A 34 33.55 -6.94 -55.79
N ILE A 35 32.79 -6.34 -56.71
CA ILE A 35 31.52 -5.67 -56.39
C ILE A 35 30.54 -6.67 -55.77
N LEU A 36 30.41 -7.86 -56.35
CA LEU A 36 29.55 -8.91 -55.84
C LEU A 36 29.98 -9.36 -54.43
N ALA A 37 31.28 -9.54 -54.19
CA ALA A 37 31.81 -9.89 -52.87
C ALA A 37 31.51 -8.81 -51.82
N VAL A 38 31.63 -7.53 -52.18
CA VAL A 38 31.28 -6.41 -51.29
C VAL A 38 29.79 -6.42 -50.95
N ILE A 39 28.92 -6.62 -51.95
CA ILE A 39 27.45 -6.67 -51.73
C ILE A 39 27.08 -7.85 -50.82
N ILE A 40 27.62 -9.05 -51.09
CA ILE A 40 27.36 -10.23 -50.26
C ILE A 40 27.83 -9.99 -48.82
N THR A 41 29.01 -9.42 -48.64
CA THR A 41 29.55 -9.12 -47.30
C THR A 41 28.67 -8.10 -46.56
N ALA A 42 28.19 -7.06 -47.25
CA ALA A 42 27.29 -6.07 -46.67
C ALA A 42 25.93 -6.70 -46.26
N LEU A 43 25.38 -7.59 -47.09
CA LEU A 43 24.13 -8.29 -46.79
C LEU A 43 24.28 -9.24 -45.60
N ILE A 44 25.37 -10.01 -45.53
CA ILE A 44 25.66 -10.92 -44.41
C ILE A 44 25.82 -10.10 -43.12
N THR A 45 26.62 -9.02 -43.18
CA THR A 45 26.86 -8.17 -42.00
C THR A 45 25.55 -7.52 -41.52
N GLY A 46 24.73 -7.02 -42.44
CA GLY A 46 23.41 -6.46 -42.14
C GLY A 46 22.47 -7.49 -41.50
N ALA A 47 22.44 -8.72 -42.03
CA ALA A 47 21.65 -9.81 -41.47
C ALA A 47 22.14 -10.21 -40.06
N CYS A 48 23.45 -10.27 -39.84
CA CYS A 48 24.03 -10.55 -38.52
C CYS A 48 23.69 -9.45 -37.50
N ILE A 49 23.81 -8.17 -37.87
CA ILE A 49 23.46 -7.04 -37.00
C ILE A 49 21.96 -7.06 -36.69
N TYR A 50 21.12 -7.28 -37.69
CA TYR A 50 19.68 -7.37 -37.51
C TYR A 50 19.30 -8.51 -36.56
N TRP A 51 19.86 -9.70 -36.77
CA TRP A 51 19.60 -10.85 -35.91
C TRP A 51 20.07 -10.61 -34.47
N TRP A 52 21.29 -10.09 -34.30
CA TRP A 52 21.81 -9.73 -32.98
C TRP A 52 20.92 -8.71 -32.26
N HIS A 53 20.52 -7.65 -32.95
CA HIS A 53 19.62 -6.62 -32.41
C HIS A 53 18.25 -7.20 -31.99
N GLN A 54 17.68 -8.13 -32.77
CA GLN A 54 16.43 -8.79 -32.41
C GLN A 54 16.58 -9.65 -31.15
N THR A 55 17.66 -10.42 -31.04
CA THR A 55 17.90 -11.26 -29.85
C THR A 55 18.10 -10.42 -28.59
N VAL A 56 18.92 -9.37 -28.65
CA VAL A 56 19.18 -8.49 -27.51
C VAL A 56 17.90 -7.76 -27.06
N ILE A 57 17.08 -7.28 -27.99
CA ILE A 57 15.80 -6.65 -27.62
C ILE A 57 14.83 -7.63 -26.97
N ALA A 58 14.79 -8.88 -27.43
CA ALA A 58 13.94 -9.90 -26.83
C ALA A 58 14.37 -10.17 -25.37
N ASP A 59 15.67 -10.35 -25.14
CA ASP A 59 16.21 -10.59 -23.81
C ASP A 59 15.96 -9.40 -22.85
N ILE A 60 16.15 -8.17 -23.33
CA ILE A 60 15.87 -6.96 -22.54
C ILE A 60 14.39 -6.88 -22.17
N LYS A 61 13.48 -7.16 -23.13
CA LYS A 61 12.04 -7.15 -22.86
C LYS A 61 11.65 -8.18 -21.82
N GLU A 62 12.21 -9.39 -21.90
CA GLU A 62 11.94 -10.45 -20.93
C GLU A 62 12.44 -10.08 -19.52
N GLN A 63 13.65 -9.53 -19.42
CA GLN A 63 14.21 -9.08 -18.13
C GLN A 63 13.37 -7.98 -17.51
N VAL A 64 13.03 -6.94 -18.27
CA VAL A 64 12.18 -5.83 -17.77
C VAL A 64 10.80 -6.32 -17.34
N LEU A 65 10.20 -7.24 -18.09
CA LEU A 65 8.91 -7.81 -17.73
C LEU A 65 9.00 -8.63 -16.43
N LYS A 66 10.07 -9.40 -16.25
CA LYS A 66 10.29 -10.21 -15.05
C LYS A 66 10.56 -9.35 -13.81
N GLU A 67 11.32 -8.27 -13.95
CA GLU A 67 11.57 -7.32 -12.87
C GLU A 67 10.28 -6.63 -12.41
N ASN A 68 9.53 -6.06 -13.36
CA ASN A 68 8.25 -5.42 -13.06
C ASN A 68 7.24 -6.37 -12.39
N THR A 69 7.17 -7.63 -12.84
CA THR A 69 6.26 -8.62 -12.23
C THR A 69 6.68 -8.99 -10.81
N ASN A 70 7.98 -9.08 -10.53
CA ASN A 70 8.48 -9.32 -9.18
C ASN A 70 8.20 -8.14 -8.24
N GLU A 71 8.41 -6.90 -8.70
CA GLU A 71 8.08 -5.70 -7.92
C GLU A 71 6.59 -5.63 -7.59
N LEU A 72 5.72 -5.88 -8.58
CA LEU A 72 4.28 -5.92 -8.37
C LEU A 72 3.87 -7.02 -7.37
N GLN A 73 4.48 -8.21 -7.46
CA GLN A 73 4.23 -9.28 -6.50
C GLN A 73 4.68 -8.91 -5.08
N LEU A 74 5.82 -8.24 -4.95
CA LEU A 74 6.33 -7.76 -3.66
C LEU A 74 5.36 -6.76 -3.04
N GLU A 75 4.85 -5.80 -3.83
CA GLU A 75 3.91 -4.80 -3.35
C GLU A 75 2.55 -5.43 -3.00
N ILE A 76 2.06 -6.37 -3.80
CA ILE A 76 0.86 -7.16 -3.47
C ILE A 76 1.05 -7.89 -2.13
N ASN A 77 2.20 -8.51 -1.90
CA ASN A 77 2.47 -9.21 -0.64
C ASN A 77 2.58 -8.25 0.55
N ARG A 78 3.18 -7.07 0.35
CA ARG A 78 3.24 -6.01 1.36
C ARG A 78 1.85 -5.51 1.73
N LEU A 79 1.02 -5.21 0.72
CA LEU A 79 -0.36 -4.75 0.92
C LEU A 79 -1.21 -5.84 1.59
N LYS A 80 -1.09 -7.11 1.17
CA LYS A 80 -1.75 -8.23 1.85
C LYS A 80 -1.37 -8.28 3.32
N LYS A 81 -0.07 -8.16 3.64
CA LYS A 81 0.40 -8.14 5.04
C LYS A 81 -0.17 -6.97 5.83
N GLN A 82 -0.22 -5.76 5.23
CA GLN A 82 -0.83 -4.59 5.86
C GLN A 82 -2.33 -4.80 6.09
N ILE A 83 -3.06 -5.31 5.10
CA ILE A 83 -4.48 -5.61 5.21
C ILE A 83 -4.72 -6.68 6.28
N SER A 84 -3.91 -7.74 6.35
CA SER A 84 -4.03 -8.75 7.40
C SER A 84 -3.75 -8.18 8.79
N ALA A 85 -2.76 -7.28 8.94
CA ALA A 85 -2.49 -6.61 10.21
C ALA A 85 -3.63 -5.67 10.62
N LEU A 86 -4.21 -4.95 9.67
CA LEU A 86 -5.41 -4.12 9.91
C LEU A 86 -6.60 -5.00 10.26
N GLN A 87 -6.84 -6.09 9.53
CA GLN A 87 -7.92 -7.03 9.81
C GLN A 87 -7.78 -7.66 11.17
N ILE A 88 -6.58 -8.06 11.62
CA ILE A 88 -6.36 -8.55 12.99
C ILE A 88 -6.73 -7.48 14.02
N ASN A 89 -6.45 -6.21 13.73
CA ASN A 89 -6.82 -5.09 14.60
C ASN A 89 -8.35 -4.85 14.60
N TYR A 90 -9.03 -5.03 13.46
CA TYR A 90 -10.49 -4.93 13.35
C TYR A 90 -11.23 -6.20 13.82
N SER A 91 -10.60 -7.37 13.80
CA SER A 91 -11.21 -8.67 14.16
C SER A 91 -11.00 -9.04 15.63
N ASN A 92 -10.07 -8.38 16.33
CA ASN A 92 -9.89 -8.55 17.77
C ASN A 92 -10.87 -7.71 18.61
N GLU A 93 -11.56 -6.73 18.01
CA GLU A 93 -12.82 -6.20 18.55
C GLU A 93 -13.99 -6.90 17.87
N SER A 94 -14.09 -8.23 18.03
CA SER A 94 -15.30 -8.93 17.63
C SER A 94 -16.48 -8.26 18.34
N ILE A 95 -17.39 -7.67 17.56
CA ILE A 95 -18.69 -7.19 18.04
C ILE A 95 -19.39 -8.42 18.59
N ASN A 96 -19.17 -8.68 19.88
CA ASN A 96 -19.72 -9.80 20.61
C ASN A 96 -20.89 -9.29 21.48
N GLU A 97 -21.68 -10.21 22.02
CA GLU A 97 -22.86 -9.85 22.82
C GLU A 97 -22.51 -8.96 24.03
N ASN A 98 -21.32 -9.14 24.61
CA ASN A 98 -20.81 -8.32 25.70
C ASN A 98 -20.57 -6.87 25.26
N TYR A 99 -19.91 -6.65 24.11
CA TYR A 99 -19.69 -5.33 23.53
C TYR A 99 -21.01 -4.62 23.24
N ILE A 100 -21.96 -5.32 22.60
CA ILE A 100 -23.29 -4.76 22.29
C ILE A 100 -24.01 -4.35 23.58
N SER A 101 -23.97 -5.21 24.60
CA SER A 101 -24.61 -4.93 25.90
C SER A 101 -23.97 -3.75 26.63
N ALA A 102 -22.63 -3.67 26.63
CA ALA A 102 -21.90 -2.55 27.21
C ALA A 102 -22.23 -1.23 26.50
N LEU A 103 -22.26 -1.25 25.16
CA LEU A 103 -22.62 -0.08 24.34
C LEU A 103 -24.08 0.34 24.59
N GLN A 104 -25.00 -0.62 24.69
CA GLN A 104 -26.40 -0.35 24.99
C GLN A 104 -26.56 0.30 26.37
N THR A 105 -25.84 -0.18 27.40
CA THR A 105 -25.81 0.45 28.73
C THR A 105 -25.29 1.88 28.66
N ALA A 106 -24.18 2.13 27.96
CA ALA A 106 -23.64 3.48 27.75
C ALA A 106 -24.68 4.41 27.11
N ASN A 107 -25.34 3.94 26.05
CA ASN A 107 -26.35 4.71 25.34
C ASN A 107 -27.57 5.03 26.21
N LEU A 108 -28.07 4.06 26.99
CA LEU A 108 -29.20 4.26 27.89
C LEU A 108 -28.88 5.23 29.02
N PHE A 109 -27.68 5.14 29.61
CA PHE A 109 -27.21 6.07 30.62
C PHE A 109 -27.11 7.51 30.10
N LEU A 110 -26.45 7.70 28.95
CA LEU A 110 -26.30 9.04 28.34
C LEU A 110 -27.65 9.61 27.91
N THR A 111 -28.54 8.77 27.38
CA THR A 111 -29.92 9.19 27.05
C THR A 111 -30.68 9.65 28.29
N ALA A 112 -30.57 8.94 29.41
CA ALA A 112 -31.18 9.35 30.67
C ALA A 112 -30.60 10.69 31.17
N SER A 113 -29.28 10.87 31.03
CA SER A 113 -28.58 12.11 31.39
C SER A 113 -29.09 13.30 30.57
N VAL A 114 -29.19 13.16 29.24
CA VAL A 114 -29.73 14.21 28.34
C VAL A 114 -31.20 14.54 28.66
N LYS A 115 -32.00 13.53 29.03
CA LYS A 115 -33.42 13.72 29.40
C LYS A 115 -33.62 14.28 30.81
N GLY A 116 -32.55 14.40 31.60
CA GLY A 116 -32.63 14.82 33.00
C GLY A 116 -33.21 13.77 33.95
N ASP A 117 -33.26 12.49 33.54
CA ASP A 117 -33.81 11.41 34.37
C ASP A 117 -32.74 10.85 35.32
N LYS A 118 -32.65 11.51 36.49
CA LYS A 118 -31.66 11.20 37.53
C LYS A 118 -31.80 9.78 38.09
N GLU A 119 -33.01 9.26 38.21
CA GLU A 119 -33.22 7.93 38.79
C GLU A 119 -32.77 6.86 37.82
N ILE A 120 -33.15 6.98 36.54
CA ILE A 120 -32.72 6.03 35.51
C ILE A 120 -31.20 6.10 35.35
N GLY A 121 -30.61 7.30 35.27
CA GLY A 121 -29.16 7.46 35.19
C GLY A 121 -28.42 6.83 36.38
N TYR A 122 -28.92 7.05 37.60
CA TYR A 122 -28.32 6.49 38.82
C TYR A 122 -28.37 4.95 38.85
N ASN A 123 -29.43 4.35 38.31
CA ASN A 123 -29.58 2.90 38.28
C ASN A 123 -28.51 2.21 37.42
N TYR A 124 -28.04 2.87 36.36
CA TYR A 124 -26.96 2.36 35.51
C TYR A 124 -25.56 2.48 36.12
N LEU A 125 -25.37 3.19 37.24
CA LEU A 125 -24.05 3.30 37.87
C LEU A 125 -23.63 2.00 38.56
N SER A 126 -22.33 1.72 38.52
CA SER A 126 -21.70 0.60 39.21
C SER A 126 -21.80 0.79 40.73
N GLN A 127 -21.72 -0.31 41.49
CA GLN A 127 -21.69 -0.21 42.95
C GLN A 127 -20.45 0.54 43.43
N HIS A 128 -19.33 0.41 42.71
CA HIS A 128 -18.11 1.16 42.97
C HIS A 128 -18.35 2.68 42.91
N LEU A 129 -18.97 3.21 41.84
CA LEU A 129 -19.35 4.62 41.77
C LEU A 129 -20.41 5.01 42.81
N LYS A 130 -21.40 4.14 43.06
CA LYS A 130 -22.42 4.40 44.10
C LYS A 130 -21.84 4.52 45.50
N ASN A 131 -20.70 3.88 45.75
CA ASN A 131 -19.97 3.96 47.01
C ASN A 131 -18.99 5.14 47.09
N SER A 132 -18.67 5.79 45.96
CA SER A 132 -17.65 6.85 45.93
C SER A 132 -18.17 8.22 46.39
N SER A 133 -19.49 8.45 46.34
CA SER A 133 -20.12 9.71 46.78
C SER A 133 -21.56 9.49 47.23
N SER A 134 -22.21 10.53 47.75
CA SER A 134 -23.60 10.43 48.17
C SER A 134 -24.54 10.24 46.97
N LYS A 135 -25.65 9.52 47.17
CA LYS A 135 -26.67 9.31 46.12
C LYS A 135 -27.15 10.64 45.51
N GLU A 136 -27.31 11.66 46.33
CA GLU A 136 -27.74 12.98 45.86
C GLU A 136 -26.64 13.63 45.00
N ASN A 137 -25.38 13.62 45.44
CA ASN A 137 -24.27 14.16 44.64
C ASN A 137 -24.15 13.46 43.29
N LEU A 138 -24.24 12.14 43.25
CA LEU A 138 -24.20 11.36 41.99
C LEU A 138 -25.35 11.71 41.06
N LYS A 139 -26.56 11.85 41.58
CA LYS A 139 -27.72 12.28 40.79
C LYS A 139 -27.58 13.69 40.24
N GLN A 140 -26.98 14.59 41.01
CA GLN A 140 -26.67 15.94 40.60
C GLN A 140 -25.53 15.98 39.57
N SER A 141 -24.55 15.09 39.70
CA SER A 141 -23.49 14.87 38.70
C SER A 141 -24.02 14.39 37.36
N ILE A 142 -24.99 13.46 37.35
CA ILE A 142 -25.61 12.91 36.13
C ILE A 142 -26.25 14.00 35.26
N ILE A 143 -26.84 15.02 35.88
CA ILE A 143 -27.51 16.12 35.16
C ILE A 143 -26.63 17.37 35.00
N GLY A 144 -25.45 17.38 35.62
CA GLY A 144 -24.60 18.55 35.78
C GLY A 144 -25.23 19.61 36.70
N LEU A 145 -24.60 19.93 37.84
CA LEU A 145 -24.99 21.14 38.57
C LEU A 145 -24.52 22.35 37.77
N MET A 146 -25.49 23.19 37.39
CA MET A 146 -25.32 24.54 36.83
C MET A 146 -24.83 24.56 35.37
N ASN A 147 -25.76 24.82 34.44
CA ASN A 147 -25.53 25.30 33.07
C ASN A 147 -24.76 24.43 32.05
N LEU A 148 -24.36 23.21 32.40
CA LEU A 148 -23.56 22.35 31.52
C LEU A 148 -24.39 21.20 30.96
N HIS A 149 -25.50 21.53 30.28
CA HIS A 149 -26.38 20.56 29.61
C HIS A 149 -25.83 20.23 28.22
N PHE A 150 -25.14 19.10 28.06
CA PHE A 150 -25.00 18.56 26.71
C PHE A 150 -26.39 18.10 26.23
N LYS A 151 -26.83 18.59 25.07
CA LYS A 151 -28.16 18.28 24.49
C LYS A 151 -28.13 17.02 23.63
N ALA A 152 -26.95 16.64 23.16
CA ALA A 152 -26.73 15.46 22.36
C ALA A 152 -25.36 14.85 22.66
N PHE A 153 -25.18 13.61 22.25
CA PHE A 153 -23.91 12.90 22.37
C PHE A 153 -23.72 11.98 21.17
N GLU A 154 -22.46 11.63 20.91
CA GLU A 154 -22.08 10.51 20.05
C GLU A 154 -21.18 9.54 20.83
N ILE A 155 -21.36 8.25 20.56
CA ILE A 155 -20.52 7.18 21.10
C ILE A 155 -19.72 6.60 19.93
N SER A 156 -18.40 6.77 19.97
CA SER A 156 -17.50 6.13 19.01
C SER A 156 -17.25 4.66 19.37
N SER A 157 -16.46 3.94 18.56
CA SER A 157 -16.09 2.56 18.87
C SER A 157 -15.47 2.45 20.26
N GLY A 158 -15.91 1.44 21.01
CA GLY A 158 -15.41 1.15 22.34
C GLY A 158 -14.13 0.33 22.29
N GLN A 159 -13.16 0.70 23.11
CA GLN A 159 -11.96 -0.08 23.36
C GLN A 159 -12.27 -1.21 24.34
N TYR A 160 -11.98 -2.45 23.95
CA TYR A 160 -11.96 -3.58 24.89
C TYR A 160 -10.81 -3.39 25.90
N LEU A 161 -11.12 -3.49 27.19
CA LEU A 161 -10.11 -3.44 28.26
C LEU A 161 -9.87 -4.84 28.82
N ASP A 162 -10.94 -5.53 29.21
CA ASP A 162 -10.94 -6.90 29.72
C ASP A 162 -12.33 -7.55 29.50
N ASP A 163 -12.49 -8.83 29.87
CA ASP A 163 -13.73 -9.60 29.64
C ASP A 163 -14.98 -8.99 30.29
N ASN A 164 -14.79 -8.13 31.28
CA ASN A 164 -15.83 -7.48 32.05
C ASN A 164 -15.76 -5.95 31.93
N SER A 165 -14.97 -5.37 31.03
CA SER A 165 -14.94 -3.92 30.88
C SER A 165 -14.61 -3.40 29.49
N TYR A 166 -15.33 -2.35 29.10
CA TYR A 166 -15.15 -1.61 27.86
C TYR A 166 -15.05 -0.12 28.16
N GLN A 167 -14.34 0.60 27.30
CA GLN A 167 -14.20 2.05 27.39
C GLN A 167 -14.62 2.71 26.08
N PHE A 168 -15.64 3.55 26.13
CA PHE A 168 -16.18 4.24 24.97
C PHE A 168 -15.66 5.68 24.89
N LYS A 169 -15.21 6.07 23.71
CA LYS A 169 -14.93 7.47 23.38
C LYS A 169 -16.25 8.19 23.13
N LEU A 170 -16.42 9.34 23.77
CA LEU A 170 -17.62 10.16 23.68
C LEU A 170 -17.32 11.51 23.04
N ILE A 171 -18.32 12.01 22.33
CA ILE A 171 -18.41 13.40 21.90
C ILE A 171 -19.67 13.96 22.54
N LEU A 172 -19.55 15.02 23.35
CA LEU A 172 -20.66 15.68 24.02
C LEU A 172 -20.92 17.04 23.36
N TYR A 173 -22.17 17.32 23.01
CA TYR A 173 -22.59 18.54 22.32
C TYR A 173 -23.33 19.47 23.26
N ASP A 174 -22.73 20.62 23.56
CA ASP A 174 -23.33 21.68 24.36
C ASP A 174 -23.89 22.80 23.48
N ASN A 175 -25.00 23.40 23.92
CA ASN A 175 -25.65 24.54 23.28
C ASN A 175 -26.08 25.56 24.35
N SER A 176 -25.14 25.93 25.20
CA SER A 176 -25.32 26.93 26.26
C SER A 176 -25.28 28.38 25.74
N ASP A 177 -24.54 28.67 24.67
CA ASP A 177 -24.17 30.04 24.28
C ASP A 177 -24.26 30.34 22.76
N ASP A 178 -25.29 29.87 22.05
CA ASP A 178 -25.48 30.03 20.58
C ASP A 178 -24.30 29.55 19.71
N THR A 179 -23.36 28.83 20.33
CA THR A 179 -22.18 28.23 19.71
C THR A 179 -22.15 26.75 20.10
N PHE A 180 -22.07 25.88 19.10
CA PHE A 180 -21.91 24.44 19.34
C PHE A 180 -20.52 24.19 19.91
N LYS A 181 -20.45 23.87 21.21
CA LYS A 181 -19.23 23.43 21.86
C LYS A 181 -19.23 21.90 21.87
N THR A 182 -18.12 21.34 21.42
CA THR A 182 -17.92 19.90 21.34
C THR A 182 -16.82 19.51 22.31
N GLU A 183 -17.09 18.54 23.17
CA GLU A 183 -16.12 18.02 24.14
C GLU A 183 -15.88 16.53 23.92
N PHE A 184 -14.62 16.12 24.07
CA PHE A 184 -14.22 14.72 23.96
C PHE A 184 -13.97 14.15 25.36
N ASP A 185 -14.57 12.99 25.62
CA ASP A 185 -14.43 12.32 26.91
C ASP A 185 -14.43 10.80 26.77
N MET A 186 -14.27 10.10 27.90
CA MET A 186 -14.30 8.65 27.97
C MET A 186 -15.35 8.18 28.99
N LEU A 187 -16.02 7.09 28.66
CA LEU A 187 -16.97 6.42 29.56
C LEU A 187 -16.57 4.97 29.73
N ARG A 188 -16.34 4.55 30.97
CA ARG A 188 -16.02 3.15 31.28
C ARG A 188 -17.29 2.41 31.69
N VAL A 189 -17.52 1.25 31.08
CA VAL A 189 -18.63 0.35 31.40
C VAL A 189 -18.05 -0.97 31.89
N VAL A 190 -18.55 -1.47 33.01
CA VAL A 190 -18.10 -2.70 33.66
C VAL A 190 -19.26 -3.68 33.84
N LYS A 191 -18.98 -4.97 33.75
CA LYS A 191 -19.91 -6.05 34.05
C LYS A 191 -19.83 -6.36 35.54
N SER A 192 -20.96 -6.37 36.22
CA SER A 192 -21.05 -6.78 37.63
C SER A 192 -21.14 -8.30 37.76
N GLU A 193 -21.03 -8.79 39.00
CA GLU A 193 -21.16 -10.21 39.33
C GLU A 193 -22.52 -10.80 38.92
N ASP A 194 -23.58 -9.97 38.88
CA ASP A 194 -24.91 -10.39 38.41
C ASP A 194 -25.03 -10.49 36.87
N GLY A 195 -23.94 -10.25 36.16
CA GLY A 195 -23.84 -10.29 34.70
C GLY A 195 -24.36 -9.03 34.00
N LYS A 196 -24.85 -8.02 34.71
CA LYS A 196 -25.32 -6.75 34.13
C LYS A 196 -24.19 -5.76 33.93
N TRP A 197 -24.35 -4.88 32.95
CA TRP A 197 -23.40 -3.83 32.62
C TRP A 197 -23.78 -2.52 33.29
N HIS A 198 -22.77 -1.82 33.83
CA HIS A 198 -22.92 -0.59 34.59
C HIS A 198 -21.83 0.42 34.24
N ILE A 199 -22.12 1.71 34.41
CA ILE A 199 -21.13 2.78 34.25
C ILE A 199 -20.22 2.81 35.48
N ASP A 200 -18.92 2.78 35.27
CA ASP A 200 -17.91 2.77 36.34
C ASP A 200 -17.04 4.03 36.38
N SER A 201 -17.06 4.82 35.30
CA SER A 201 -16.46 6.15 35.26
C SER A 201 -17.41 7.09 34.54
N LEU A 202 -17.69 8.23 35.15
CA LEU A 202 -18.45 9.30 34.52
C LEU A 202 -17.54 10.16 33.63
N PRO A 203 -18.08 10.84 32.60
CA PRO A 203 -17.39 11.92 31.90
C PRO A 203 -16.95 13.02 32.89
N LYS A 204 -15.81 13.64 32.66
CA LYS A 204 -15.21 14.71 33.49
C LYS A 204 -16.18 15.84 33.78
N LYS A 205 -17.02 16.20 32.80
CA LYS A 205 -18.05 17.25 32.95
C LYS A 205 -19.12 16.90 33.99
N MET A 206 -19.33 15.61 34.25
CA MET A 206 -20.24 15.09 35.28
C MET A 206 -19.54 14.89 36.64
N THR A 207 -18.21 14.78 36.70
CA THR A 207 -17.49 14.45 37.94
C THR A 207 -17.18 15.64 38.85
N THR A 208 -17.63 16.86 38.53
CA THR A 208 -17.29 18.09 39.28
C THR A 208 -17.69 18.09 40.77
N LEU A 209 -18.43 17.06 41.24
CA LEU A 209 -18.97 16.92 42.60
C LEU A 209 -18.56 15.60 43.29
N LEU A 210 -17.71 14.79 42.66
CA LEU A 210 -17.17 13.55 43.21
C LEU A 210 -15.79 13.82 43.84
#